data_AF-A0A443YIN5-F1
#
_entry.id   AF-A0A443YIN5-F1
#
_cell.length_a   1.000
_cell.length_b   1.000
_cell.length_c   1.000
_cell.angle_alpha   90.00
_cell.angle_beta   90.00
_cell.angle_gamma   90.00
#
_symmetry.space_group_name_H-M   'P 1'
#
loop_
_entity.id
_entity.type
_entity.pdbx_description
1 polymer ?
#
loop_
_entity_poly.entity_id
_entity_poly.type
_entity_poly.pdbx_seq_one_letter_code
_entity_poly.pdbx_strand_id
1 'polypeptide(L)'
;MHHIIPKLDVKEKSFHGTLAIGGLAGIVEGSIRYGLTLHTAFPGMMLTLMGAFMGGFTGFFLKDLVRTLRGMKPYRGVNNDGWMMGAFMGTFVGTLSQVAVSPDGANLVVGSIVGAYLGAICGAFPDEFVTPIILRMYDRRPGKP
;
A
#
# COMPACT_ATOMS: atom_id res chain seq x y z
N MET A 1 -28.49 21.41 -8.20
CA MET A 1 -27.15 21.27 -8.80
C MET A 1 -26.16 20.73 -7.76
N HIS A 2 -26.26 19.45 -7.41
CA HIS A 2 -25.34 18.78 -6.49
C HIS A 2 -24.87 17.49 -7.15
N HIS A 3 -23.77 17.53 -7.89
CA HIS A 3 -22.88 16.40 -8.23
C HIS A 3 -21.80 16.93 -9.20
N ILE A 4 -20.82 17.70 -8.71
CA ILE A 4 -19.65 18.12 -9.51
C ILE A 4 -18.35 17.51 -8.97
N ILE A 5 -18.37 16.90 -7.77
CA ILE A 5 -17.19 16.26 -7.20
C ILE A 5 -17.34 14.74 -7.38
N PRO A 6 -16.54 14.09 -8.24
CA PRO A 6 -16.52 12.64 -8.34
C PRO A 6 -16.09 12.04 -7.00
N LYS A 7 -16.83 11.04 -6.53
CA LYS A 7 -16.56 10.37 -5.26
C LYS A 7 -15.33 9.49 -5.45
N LEU A 8 -14.19 9.91 -4.90
CA LEU A 8 -12.92 9.17 -4.99
C LEU A 8 -13.10 7.73 -4.50
N ASP A 9 -12.56 6.80 -5.27
CA ASP A 9 -12.53 5.38 -4.93
C ASP A 9 -11.53 5.11 -3.78
N VAL A 10 -11.67 3.99 -3.08
CA VAL A 10 -10.79 3.59 -1.97
C VAL A 10 -9.34 3.52 -2.43
N LYS A 11 -9.10 3.00 -3.64
CA LYS A 11 -7.78 2.96 -4.26
C LYS A 11 -7.19 4.36 -4.45
N GLU A 12 -7.96 5.30 -4.98
CA GLU A 12 -7.50 6.67 -5.23
C GLU A 12 -7.19 7.39 -3.92
N LYS A 13 -8.03 7.22 -2.90
CA LYS A 13 -7.78 7.74 -1.56
C LYS A 13 -6.49 7.17 -0.96
N SER A 14 -6.28 5.87 -1.10
CA SER A 14 -5.09 5.19 -0.59
C SER A 14 -3.83 5.63 -1.35
N PHE A 15 -3.95 5.82 -2.67
CA PHE A 15 -2.88 6.36 -3.50
C PHE A 15 -2.49 7.77 -3.07
N HIS A 16 -3.47 8.69 -2.94
CA HIS A 16 -3.20 10.05 -2.47
C HIS A 16 -2.69 10.08 -1.03
N GLY A 17 -3.17 9.20 -0.16
CA GLY A 17 -2.65 9.03 1.21
C GLY A 17 -1.18 8.60 1.22
N THR A 18 -0.81 7.64 0.36
CA THR A 18 0.57 7.18 0.21
C THR A 18 1.49 8.31 -0.23
N LEU A 19 1.06 9.09 -1.23
CA LEU A 19 1.79 10.28 -1.69
C LEU A 19 1.89 11.33 -0.59
N ALA A 20 0.79 11.65 0.09
CA ALA A 20 0.80 12.67 1.14
C ALA A 20 1.79 12.33 2.25
N ILE A 21 1.80 11.08 2.73
CA ILE A 21 2.72 10.65 3.79
C ILE A 21 4.17 10.64 3.28
N GLY A 22 4.44 10.08 2.10
CA GLY A 22 5.78 10.07 1.51
C GLY A 22 6.33 11.49 1.27
N GLY A 23 5.47 12.40 0.83
CA GLY A 23 5.81 13.82 0.64
C GLY A 23 6.10 14.52 1.96
N LEU A 24 5.28 14.31 3.00
CA LEU A 24 5.52 14.86 4.32
C LEU A 24 6.81 14.32 4.94
N ALA A 25 7.08 13.01 4.81
CA ALA A 25 8.34 12.41 5.25
C ALA A 25 9.54 13.08 4.57
N GLY A 26 9.45 13.33 3.25
CA GLY A 26 10.48 14.05 2.49
C GLY A 26 10.67 15.50 2.94
N ILE A 27 9.59 16.23 3.20
CA ILE A 27 9.66 17.61 3.72
C ILE A 27 10.32 17.63 5.08
N VAL A 28 9.87 16.79 6.02
CA VAL A 28 10.40 16.77 7.39
C VAL A 28 11.87 16.39 7.40
N GLU A 29 12.24 15.30 6.73
CA GLU A 29 13.63 14.84 6.70
C GLU A 29 14.55 15.83 5.97
N GLY A 30 14.10 16.41 4.85
CA GLY A 30 14.83 17.47 4.15
C GLY A 30 15.00 18.71 5.02
N SER A 31 13.95 19.07 5.75
CA SER A 31 13.94 20.27 6.60
C SER A 31 14.86 20.17 7.80
N ILE A 32 15.01 18.96 8.37
CA ILE A 32 15.96 18.68 9.44
C ILE A 32 17.41 18.86 8.94
N ARG A 33 17.71 18.49 7.70
CA ARG A 33 19.08 18.54 7.16
C ARG A 33 19.48 19.91 6.61
N TYR A 34 18.58 20.61 5.94
CA TYR A 34 18.91 21.79 5.13
C TYR A 34 18.10 23.05 5.48
N GLY A 35 17.29 23.02 6.56
CA GLY A 35 16.27 24.03 6.84
C GLY A 35 15.02 23.84 5.97
N LEU A 36 13.96 24.63 6.14
CA LEU A 36 12.66 24.38 5.50
C LEU A 36 12.77 24.20 3.96
N THR A 37 12.63 22.95 3.49
CA THR A 37 12.72 22.59 2.07
C THR A 37 11.43 21.94 1.59
N LEU A 38 10.61 22.67 0.84
CA LEU A 38 9.39 22.11 0.23
C LEU A 38 9.70 21.21 -0.97
N HIS A 39 10.82 21.44 -1.66
CA HIS A 39 11.16 20.69 -2.87
C HIS A 39 11.49 19.20 -2.59
N THR A 40 11.83 18.84 -1.35
CA THR A 40 12.09 17.45 -0.95
C THR A 40 10.81 16.61 -0.83
N ALA A 41 9.64 17.24 -0.91
CA ALA A 41 8.36 16.55 -0.98
C ALA A 41 8.28 15.63 -2.20
N PHE A 42 8.68 16.12 -3.37
CA PHE A 42 8.54 15.36 -4.62
C PHE A 42 9.40 14.09 -4.65
N PRO A 43 10.69 14.12 -4.29
CA PRO A 43 11.48 12.91 -4.09
C PRO A 43 10.86 11.93 -3.08
N GLY A 44 10.38 12.41 -1.93
CA GLY A 44 9.74 11.56 -0.92
C GLY A 44 8.48 10.85 -1.43
N MET A 45 7.62 11.58 -2.17
CA MET A 45 6.46 11.01 -2.86
C MET A 45 6.85 9.92 -3.85
N MET A 46 7.81 10.21 -4.74
CA MET A 46 8.22 9.30 -5.80
C MET A 46 8.86 8.02 -5.27
N LEU A 47 9.77 8.14 -4.30
CA LEU A 47 10.44 6.99 -3.70
C LEU A 47 9.44 6.08 -2.97
N THR A 48 8.49 6.67 -2.22
CA THR A 48 7.45 5.91 -1.52
C THR A 48 6.54 5.19 -2.52
N LEU A 49 6.16 5.85 -3.62
CA LEU A 49 5.36 5.25 -4.68
C LEU A 49 6.10 4.11 -5.38
N MET A 50 7.40 4.25 -5.64
CA MET A 50 8.24 3.18 -6.17
C MET A 50 8.29 1.98 -5.20
N GLY A 51 8.42 2.23 -3.89
CA GLY A 51 8.33 1.20 -2.85
C GLY A 51 7.00 0.45 -2.89
N ALA A 52 5.88 1.17 -2.96
CA ALA A 52 4.55 0.58 -3.10
C ALA A 52 4.43 -0.28 -4.36
N PHE A 53 4.86 0.23 -5.51
CA PHE A 53 4.80 -0.48 -6.79
C PHE A 53 5.62 -1.77 -6.77
N MET A 54 6.87 -1.70 -6.30
CA MET A 54 7.75 -2.87 -6.18
C MET A 54 7.20 -3.89 -5.19
N GLY A 55 6.60 -3.42 -4.09
CA GLY A 55 5.95 -4.28 -3.10
C GLY A 55 4.73 -5.00 -3.69
N GLY A 56 3.87 -4.28 -4.41
CA GLY A 56 2.72 -4.86 -5.11
C GLY A 56 3.16 -5.92 -6.12
N PHE A 57 4.15 -5.60 -6.98
CA PHE A 57 4.72 -6.54 -7.93
C PHE A 57 5.28 -7.79 -7.24
N THR A 58 6.07 -7.60 -6.16
CA THR A 58 6.64 -8.72 -5.39
C THR A 58 5.53 -9.56 -4.76
N GLY A 59 4.48 -8.94 -4.21
CA GLY A 59 3.35 -9.62 -3.62
C GLY A 59 2.61 -10.51 -4.62
N PHE A 60 2.30 -9.98 -5.80
CA PHE A 60 1.67 -10.77 -6.87
C PHE A 60 2.59 -11.89 -7.38
N PHE A 61 3.87 -11.62 -7.58
CA PHE A 61 4.84 -12.63 -7.99
C PHE A 61 4.96 -13.76 -6.97
N LEU A 62 5.11 -13.42 -5.68
CA LEU A 62 5.23 -14.40 -4.60
C LEU A 62 3.94 -15.21 -4.45
N LYS A 63 2.79 -14.56 -4.58
CA LYS A 63 1.48 -15.22 -4.59
C LYS A 63 1.39 -16.25 -5.71
N ASP A 64 1.73 -15.88 -6.95
CA ASP A 64 1.69 -16.80 -8.08
C ASP A 64 2.70 -17.93 -7.96
N LEU A 65 3.89 -17.66 -7.41
CA LEU A 65 4.88 -18.67 -7.08
C LEU A 65 4.30 -19.69 -6.09
N VAL A 66 3.73 -19.23 -4.97
CA VAL A 66 3.12 -20.10 -3.95
C VAL A 66 1.95 -20.90 -4.52
N ARG A 67 1.12 -20.31 -5.38
CA ARG A 67 0.02 -21.02 -6.05
C ARG A 67 0.54 -22.12 -6.97
N THR A 68 1.56 -21.81 -7.76
CA THR A 68 2.18 -22.75 -8.70
C THR A 68 2.85 -23.91 -7.95
N LEU A 69 3.56 -23.62 -6.86
CA LEU A 69 4.15 -24.64 -5.98
C LEU A 69 3.10 -25.57 -5.35
N ARG A 70 1.85 -25.10 -5.19
CA ARG A 70 0.71 -25.89 -4.71
C ARG A 70 -0.07 -26.60 -5.82
N GLY A 71 0.38 -26.52 -7.07
CA GLY A 71 -0.31 -27.10 -8.23
C GLY A 71 -1.59 -26.36 -8.64
N MET A 72 -1.80 -25.14 -8.15
CA MET A 72 -2.94 -24.30 -8.54
C MET A 72 -2.61 -23.44 -9.75
N LYS A 73 -3.63 -23.07 -10.53
CA LYS A 73 -3.47 -22.14 -11.65
C LYS A 73 -3.03 -20.75 -11.14
N PRO A 74 -2.17 -20.02 -11.91
CA PRO A 74 -1.80 -18.64 -11.60
C PRO A 74 -3.03 -17.75 -11.40
N TYR A 75 -2.92 -16.79 -10.49
CA TYR A 75 -4.01 -15.88 -10.19
C TYR A 75 -4.20 -14.89 -11.34
N ARG A 76 -5.43 -14.70 -11.80
CA ARG A 76 -5.75 -13.83 -12.95
C ARG A 76 -6.36 -12.48 -12.56
N GLY A 77 -6.82 -12.35 -11.32
CA GLY A 77 -7.30 -11.06 -10.82
C GLY A 77 -6.13 -10.18 -10.41
N VAL A 78 -6.22 -8.87 -10.59
CA VAL A 78 -5.31 -7.96 -9.90
C VAL A 78 -6.15 -7.24 -8.86
N ASN A 79 -5.97 -7.59 -7.58
CA ASN A 79 -6.67 -6.92 -6.48
C ASN A 79 -6.05 -5.54 -6.24
N ASN A 80 -6.39 -4.59 -7.12
CA ASN A 80 -5.81 -3.26 -7.14
C ASN A 80 -6.06 -2.45 -5.86
N ASP A 81 -7.18 -2.72 -5.18
CA ASP A 81 -7.58 -1.99 -3.99
C ASP A 81 -6.80 -2.49 -2.77
N GLY A 82 -6.64 -3.82 -2.66
CA GLY A 82 -5.93 -4.45 -1.57
C GLY A 82 -4.47 -4.01 -1.45
N TRP A 83 -3.70 -4.08 -2.55
CA TRP A 83 -2.27 -3.72 -2.49
C TRP A 83 -2.07 -2.22 -2.29
N MET A 84 -2.95 -1.36 -2.85
CA MET A 84 -2.85 0.08 -2.66
C MET A 84 -3.23 0.50 -1.24
N MET A 85 -4.27 -0.10 -0.66
CA MET A 85 -4.64 0.13 0.73
C MET A 85 -3.57 -0.39 1.69
N GLY A 86 -2.99 -1.55 1.39
CA GLY A 86 -1.84 -2.10 2.10
C GLY A 86 -0.63 -1.17 2.04
N ALA A 87 -0.31 -0.64 0.85
CA ALA A 87 0.77 0.33 0.66
C ALA A 87 0.56 1.58 1.51
N PHE A 88 -0.65 2.15 1.50
CA PHE A 88 -0.99 3.33 2.31
C PHE A 88 -0.78 3.06 3.81
N MET A 89 -1.38 2.00 4.33
CA MET A 89 -1.27 1.66 5.76
C MET A 89 0.18 1.35 6.15
N GLY A 90 0.88 0.59 5.31
CA GLY A 90 2.29 0.27 5.51
C GLY A 90 3.15 1.54 5.52
N THR A 91 2.94 2.46 4.59
CA THR A 91 3.62 3.77 4.56
C THR A 91 3.40 4.54 5.86
N PHE A 92 2.15 4.60 6.32
CA PHE A 92 1.80 5.29 7.56
C PHE A 92 2.50 4.68 8.78
N VAL A 93 2.37 3.36 8.96
CA VAL A 93 2.96 2.64 10.10
C VAL A 93 4.49 2.69 10.03
N GLY A 94 5.09 2.52 8.85
CA GLY A 94 6.54 2.58 8.66
C GLY A 94 7.11 3.96 8.99
N THR A 95 6.42 5.02 8.58
CA THR A 95 6.80 6.41 8.91
C THR A 95 6.65 6.66 10.42
N LEU A 96 5.54 6.27 11.04
CA LEU A 96 5.33 6.40 12.49
C LEU A 96 6.37 5.62 13.30
N SER A 97 6.74 4.42 12.84
CA SER A 97 7.76 3.62 13.49
C SER A 97 9.12 4.32 13.49
N GLN A 98 9.47 5.00 12.39
CA GLN A 98 10.69 5.82 12.35
C GLN A 98 10.58 7.05 13.25
N VAL A 99 9.44 7.73 13.30
CA VAL A 99 9.22 8.84 14.26
C VAL A 99 9.42 8.36 15.71
N ALA A 100 8.90 7.18 16.05
CA ALA A 100 8.95 6.66 17.42
C ALA A 100 10.36 6.20 17.84
N VAL A 101 11.18 5.76 16.89
CA VAL A 101 12.49 5.11 17.16
C VAL A 101 13.68 6.02 16.83
N SER A 102 13.48 7.08 16.04
CA SER A 102 14.54 7.99 15.59
C SER A 102 14.49 9.32 16.36
N PRO A 103 15.43 9.56 17.30
CA PRO A 103 15.47 10.80 18.10
C PRO A 103 15.62 12.06 17.25
N ASP A 104 16.29 11.92 16.10
CA ASP A 104 16.63 13.05 15.22
C ASP A 104 15.66 13.19 14.04
N GLY A 105 14.59 12.39 13.97
CA GLY A 105 13.68 12.36 12.82
C GLY A 105 14.35 11.91 11.51
N ALA A 106 15.52 11.26 11.60
CA ALA A 106 16.25 10.74 10.46
C ALA A 106 15.57 9.47 9.91
N ASN A 107 15.68 9.24 8.60
CA ASN A 107 15.21 8.05 7.88
C ASN A 107 13.68 7.89 7.80
N LEU A 108 12.91 8.97 7.93
CA LEU A 108 11.46 8.96 7.75
C LEU A 108 11.07 8.46 6.36
N VAL A 109 11.79 8.91 5.33
CA VAL A 109 11.55 8.47 3.95
C VAL A 109 11.87 6.98 3.78
N VAL A 110 12.89 6.47 4.48
CA VAL A 110 13.19 5.02 4.44
C VAL A 110 12.06 4.23 5.09
N GLY A 111 11.54 4.70 6.23
CA GLY A 111 10.37 4.10 6.89
C GLY A 111 9.15 4.08 5.98
N SER A 112 8.87 5.18 5.28
CA SER A 112 7.75 5.28 4.35
C SER A 112 7.92 4.31 3.17
N ILE A 113 9.12 4.19 2.58
CA ILE A 113 9.42 3.26 1.47
C ILE A 113 9.26 1.79 1.91
N VAL A 114 9.93 1.39 2.99
CA VAL A 114 9.92 0.01 3.47
C VAL A 114 8.52 -0.38 3.93
N GLY A 115 7.84 0.53 4.61
CA GLY A 115 6.44 0.39 5.01
C GLY A 115 5.53 0.19 3.80
N ALA A 116 5.64 1.06 2.78
CA ALA A 116 4.87 0.95 1.55
C ALA A 116 5.10 -0.40 0.84
N TYR A 117 6.36 -0.83 0.76
CA TYR A 117 6.75 -2.09 0.14
C TYR A 117 6.13 -3.30 0.85
N LEU A 118 6.33 -3.42 2.16
CA LEU A 118 5.78 -4.54 2.95
C LEU A 118 4.26 -4.52 2.99
N GLY A 119 3.67 -3.33 3.17
CA GLY A 119 2.23 -3.15 3.17
C GLY A 119 1.59 -3.56 1.84
N ALA A 120 2.21 -3.19 0.71
CA ALA A 120 1.74 -3.58 -0.61
C ALA A 120 1.84 -5.10 -0.84
N ILE A 121 2.91 -5.74 -0.37
CA ILE A 121 3.03 -7.22 -0.39
C ILE A 121 1.85 -7.82 0.38
N CYS A 122 1.65 -7.42 1.64
CA CYS A 122 0.57 -7.94 2.47
C CYS A 122 -0.82 -7.70 1.85
N GLY A 123 -1.02 -6.54 1.21
CA GLY A 123 -2.27 -6.18 0.55
C GLY A 123 -2.56 -6.96 -0.74
N ALA A 124 -1.57 -7.63 -1.34
CA ALA A 124 -1.74 -8.44 -2.54
C ALA A 124 -2.31 -9.85 -2.29
N PHE A 125 -2.31 -10.32 -1.03
CA PHE A 125 -2.76 -11.66 -0.63
C PHE A 125 -4.23 -11.83 -0.17
N PRO A 126 -4.97 -10.83 0.32
CA PRO A 126 -6.27 -11.06 0.99
C PRO A 126 -7.31 -11.77 0.11
N ASP A 127 -7.31 -11.53 -1.19
CA ASP A 127 -8.20 -12.17 -2.15
C ASP A 127 -7.98 -13.69 -2.28
N GLU A 128 -6.77 -14.18 -1.98
CA GLU A 128 -6.48 -15.62 -1.90
C GLU A 128 -7.26 -16.33 -0.79
N PHE A 129 -7.63 -15.60 0.27
CA PHE A 129 -8.31 -16.14 1.45
C PHE A 129 -9.78 -15.73 1.49
N VAL A 130 -10.06 -14.44 1.25
CA VAL A 130 -11.41 -13.86 1.35
C VAL A 130 -12.32 -14.40 0.25
N THR A 131 -11.85 -14.48 -1.00
CA THR A 131 -12.71 -14.94 -2.11
C THR A 131 -13.19 -16.40 -1.93
N PRO A 132 -12.33 -17.38 -1.58
CA PRO A 132 -12.81 -18.74 -1.28
C PRO A 132 -13.78 -18.81 -0.10
N ILE A 133 -13.58 -17.99 0.94
CA ILE A 133 -14.49 -17.94 2.09
C ILE A 133 -15.86 -17.44 1.65
N ILE A 134 -15.93 -16.33 0.91
CA ILE A 134 -17.20 -15.77 0.41
C ILE A 134 -17.92 -16.78 -0.50
N LEU A 135 -17.19 -17.44 -1.40
CA LEU A 135 -17.78 -18.47 -2.27
C LEU A 135 -18.37 -19.62 -1.46
N ARG A 136 -17.64 -20.12 -0.45
CA ARG A 136 -18.16 -21.15 0.47
C ARG A 136 -19.38 -20.69 1.27
N MET A 137 -19.41 -19.42 1.72
CA MET A 137 -20.56 -18.85 2.41
C MET A 137 -21.77 -18.75 1.47
N TYR A 138 -21.55 -18.39 0.21
CA TYR A 138 -22.60 -18.33 -0.80
C TYR A 138 -23.15 -19.73 -1.13
N ASP A 139 -22.29 -20.75 -1.22
CA ASP A 139 -22.69 -22.14 -1.44
C ASP A 139 -23.48 -22.75 -0.28
N ARG A 140 -23.27 -22.26 0.96
CA ARG A 140 -23.99 -22.72 2.15
C ARG A 140 -25.32 -22.01 2.40
N ARG A 141 -25.72 -21.02 1.60
CA ARG A 141 -27.01 -20.34 1.80
C ARG A 141 -28.17 -21.30 1.46
N PRO A 142 -29.09 -21.57 2.40
CA PRO A 142 -30.30 -22.33 2.11
C PRO A 142 -31.19 -21.53 1.14
N GLY A 143 -31.66 -22.18 0.07
CA GLY A 143 -32.52 -21.56 -0.94
C GLY A 143 -31.83 -21.08 -2.22
N LYS A 144 -30.62 -21.57 -2.54
CA LYS A 144 -30.18 -21.60 -3.95
C LYS A 144 -31.15 -22.49 -4.75
N PRO A 145 -31.44 -22.18 -6.04
CA PRO A 145 -32.07 -23.16 -6.91
C PRO A 145 -31.28 -24.48 -6.93
#